data_AF-A0A838VPE0-F1
#
_entry.id   AF-A0A838VPE0-F1
#
_cell.length_a   1.000
_cell.length_b   1.000
_cell.length_c   1.000
_cell.angle_alpha   90.00
_cell.angle_beta   90.00
_cell.angle_gamma   90.00
#
_symmetry.space_group_name_H-M   'P 1'
#
loop_
_entity.id
_entity.type
_entity.pdbx_description
1 polymer ?
#
loop_
_entity_poly.entity_id
_entity_poly.type
_entity_poly.pdbx_seq_one_letter_code
_entity_poly.pdbx_strand_id
1 'polypeptide(L)'
;YKDELRASLLTEQGYICCYCMQRISADRMKIEHWRSQDEYPQFQLDYNNLLGACQGGQGSPSHLQHCDTKKGNTEITINPLNNHRNCEDLIKYLATGKIYSDDETIDKDLNDVLNLNMQTLVNNRKEVLELVLKQLKSEYSQGNWTVAILNKKIQQWTNRQTDGRYKPYCQIVIYHLKKKLSKYV
;
A
#
# COMPACT_ATOMS: atom_id res chain seq x y z
N TYR A 1 13.00 -3.95 -23.02
CA TYR A 1 11.94 -2.92 -22.89
C TYR A 1 10.92 -3.23 -21.79
N LYS A 2 9.91 -4.10 -21.98
CA LYS A 2 8.88 -4.33 -20.94
C LYS A 2 9.44 -4.92 -19.64
N ASP A 3 10.43 -5.80 -19.72
CA ASP A 3 11.01 -6.43 -18.54
C ASP A 3 11.95 -5.48 -17.77
N GLU A 4 12.68 -4.62 -18.50
CA GLU A 4 13.48 -3.54 -17.90
C GLU A 4 12.58 -2.53 -17.19
N LEU A 5 11.45 -2.15 -17.82
CA LEU A 5 10.45 -1.27 -17.21
C LEU A 5 9.87 -1.90 -15.92
N ARG A 6 9.49 -3.18 -15.95
CA ARG A 6 9.05 -3.90 -14.75
C ARG A 6 10.12 -3.89 -13.66
N ALA A 7 11.38 -4.16 -14.02
CA ALA A 7 12.49 -4.14 -13.07
C ALA A 7 12.69 -2.75 -12.43
N SER A 8 12.56 -1.67 -13.22
CA SER A 8 12.62 -0.29 -12.74
C SER A 8 11.50 -0.01 -11.73
N LEU A 9 10.25 -0.25 -12.13
CA LEU A 9 9.07 -0.02 -11.28
C LEU A 9 9.13 -0.83 -9.97
N LEU A 10 9.57 -2.09 -10.04
CA LEU A 10 9.75 -2.94 -8.86
C LEU A 10 10.80 -2.36 -7.90
N THR A 11 11.94 -1.93 -8.44
CA THR A 11 13.02 -1.35 -7.65
C THR A 11 12.58 -0.04 -7.02
N GLU A 12 11.91 0.83 -7.76
CA GLU A 12 11.39 2.11 -7.26
C GLU A 12 10.30 1.95 -6.20
N GLN A 13 9.42 0.95 -6.34
CA GLN A 13 8.36 0.72 -5.36
C GLN A 13 8.77 -0.18 -4.19
N GLY A 14 10.05 -0.61 -4.12
CA GLY A 14 10.49 -1.57 -3.10
C GLY A 14 9.71 -2.89 -3.14
N TYR A 15 9.31 -3.30 -4.35
CA TYR A 15 8.68 -4.58 -4.66
C TYR A 15 7.30 -4.78 -4.01
N ILE A 16 6.55 -3.72 -3.72
CA ILE A 16 5.17 -3.81 -3.26
C ILE A 16 4.21 -3.12 -4.24
N CYS A 17 2.98 -3.63 -4.33
CA CYS A 17 1.94 -3.06 -5.16
C CYS A 17 1.63 -1.62 -4.74
N CYS A 18 1.54 -0.71 -5.71
CA CYS A 18 1.25 0.71 -5.49
C CYS A 18 -0.05 0.99 -4.72
N TYR A 19 -1.04 0.08 -4.76
CA TYR A 19 -2.32 0.27 -4.08
C TYR A 19 -2.44 -0.53 -2.77
N CYS A 20 -2.35 -1.86 -2.83
CA CYS A 20 -2.60 -2.69 -1.65
C CYS A 20 -1.33 -3.01 -0.83
N MET A 21 -0.15 -2.64 -1.32
CA MET A 21 1.15 -2.90 -0.67
C MET A 21 1.49 -4.39 -0.47
N GLN A 22 0.81 -5.30 -1.16
CA GLN A 22 1.23 -6.69 -1.21
C GLN A 22 2.51 -6.87 -2.03
N ARG A 23 3.28 -7.92 -1.75
CA ARG A 23 4.49 -8.25 -2.53
C ARG A 23 4.15 -8.47 -4.00
N ILE A 24 4.95 -7.88 -4.88
CA ILE A 24 4.92 -8.11 -6.33
C ILE A 24 6.30 -8.56 -6.83
N SER A 25 6.31 -9.20 -7.99
CA SER A 25 7.51 -9.65 -8.70
C SER A 25 7.29 -9.52 -10.21
N ALA A 26 8.35 -9.63 -11.01
CA ALA A 26 8.28 -9.40 -12.46
C ALA A 26 7.26 -10.32 -13.17
N ASP A 27 7.09 -11.53 -12.67
CA ASP A 27 6.14 -12.55 -13.13
C ASP A 27 4.73 -12.37 -12.54
N ARG A 28 4.58 -11.61 -11.44
CA ARG A 28 3.32 -11.43 -10.70
C ARG A 28 3.02 -9.94 -10.48
N MET A 29 3.02 -9.19 -11.56
CA MET A 29 2.62 -7.79 -11.58
C MET A 29 2.00 -7.38 -12.91
N LYS A 30 1.32 -6.24 -12.89
CA LYS A 30 0.86 -5.48 -14.05
C LYS A 30 1.59 -4.12 -14.05
N ILE A 31 1.77 -3.56 -15.25
CA ILE A 31 2.13 -2.15 -15.40
C ILE A 31 0.79 -1.42 -15.38
N GLU A 32 0.56 -0.67 -14.31
CA GLU A 32 -0.62 0.16 -14.09
C GLU A 32 -0.38 1.53 -14.69
N HIS A 33 -1.40 2.07 -15.36
CA HIS A 33 -1.45 3.46 -15.79
C HIS A 33 -2.37 4.23 -14.86
N TRP A 34 -1.85 5.19 -14.09
CA TRP A 34 -2.67 5.95 -13.14
C TRP A 34 -3.86 6.62 -13.85
N ARG A 35 -3.58 7.37 -14.92
CA ARG A 35 -4.56 7.73 -15.95
C ARG A 35 -4.62 6.63 -17.00
N SER A 36 -5.79 6.05 -17.21
CA SER A 36 -5.95 4.93 -18.14
C SER A 36 -5.44 5.30 -19.54
N GLN A 37 -4.71 4.37 -20.15
CA GLN A 37 -4.24 4.53 -21.53
C GLN A 37 -5.39 4.56 -22.56
N ASP A 38 -6.57 4.02 -22.23
CA ASP A 38 -7.72 4.01 -23.15
C ASP A 38 -8.32 5.41 -23.26
N GLU A 39 -8.44 6.11 -22.12
CA GLU A 39 -8.98 7.48 -22.03
C GLU A 39 -7.90 8.55 -22.29
N TYR A 40 -6.63 8.24 -22.00
CA TYR A 40 -5.50 9.17 -22.12
C TYR A 40 -4.30 8.55 -22.86
N PRO A 41 -4.44 8.23 -24.15
CA PRO A 41 -3.37 7.61 -24.94
C PRO A 41 -2.09 8.44 -24.99
N GLN A 42 -2.18 9.77 -24.84
CA GLN A 42 -1.03 10.67 -24.78
C GLN A 42 -0.11 10.41 -23.56
N PHE A 43 -0.60 9.79 -22.49
CA PHE A 43 0.19 9.46 -21.29
C PHE A 43 0.62 7.99 -21.25
N GLN A 44 0.39 7.22 -22.32
CA GLN A 44 0.68 5.78 -22.33
C GLN A 44 2.16 5.45 -22.10
N LEU A 45 3.06 6.33 -22.58
CA LEU A 45 4.51 6.19 -22.45
C LEU A 45 5.11 7.17 -21.43
N ASP A 46 4.28 7.94 -20.73
CA ASP A 46 4.76 8.84 -19.68
C ASP A 46 5.11 8.02 -18.44
N TYR A 47 6.39 7.97 -18.10
CA TYR A 47 6.87 7.23 -16.93
C TYR A 47 6.22 7.71 -15.63
N ASN A 48 5.88 9.00 -15.52
CA ASN A 48 5.18 9.57 -14.36
C ASN A 48 3.68 9.25 -14.35
N ASN A 49 3.23 8.34 -15.21
CA ASN A 49 1.91 7.74 -15.22
C ASN A 49 1.97 6.21 -14.98
N LEU A 50 3.16 5.61 -14.85
CA LEU A 50 3.35 4.16 -14.75
C LEU A 50 3.67 3.70 -13.34
N LEU A 51 3.01 2.62 -12.91
CA LEU A 51 3.17 2.00 -11.60
C LEU A 51 3.23 0.48 -11.71
N GLY A 52 3.80 -0.17 -10.71
CA GLY A 52 3.70 -1.61 -10.50
C GLY A 52 2.48 -1.97 -9.64
N ALA A 53 1.49 -2.62 -10.25
CA ALA A 53 0.34 -3.16 -9.54
C ALA A 53 0.39 -4.69 -9.46
N CYS A 54 -0.30 -5.28 -8.48
CA CYS A 54 -0.51 -6.72 -8.46
C CYS A 54 -1.56 -7.16 -9.50
N GLN A 55 -1.67 -8.45 -9.76
CA GLN A 55 -2.68 -9.00 -10.68
C GLN A 55 -4.12 -8.84 -10.22
N GLY A 56 -4.36 -8.58 -8.93
CA GLY A 56 -5.66 -8.09 -8.46
C GLY A 56 -6.85 -9.02 -8.72
N GLY A 57 -6.64 -10.33 -8.78
CA GLY A 57 -7.69 -11.31 -9.11
C GLY A 57 -8.08 -11.36 -10.60
N GLN A 58 -7.20 -10.96 -11.52
CA GLN A 58 -7.44 -11.01 -12.96
C GLN A 58 -8.03 -12.36 -13.40
N GLY A 59 -9.12 -12.31 -14.18
CA GLY A 59 -9.87 -13.49 -14.63
C GLY A 59 -10.95 -13.98 -13.65
N SER A 60 -10.98 -13.46 -12.41
CA SER A 60 -12.04 -13.76 -11.43
C SER A 60 -13.25 -12.82 -11.61
N PRO A 61 -14.43 -13.15 -11.05
CA PRO A 61 -15.57 -12.22 -10.99
C PRO A 61 -15.21 -10.87 -10.38
N SER A 62 -15.85 -9.78 -10.84
CA SER A 62 -15.51 -8.40 -10.45
C SER A 62 -15.55 -8.12 -8.93
N HIS A 63 -16.37 -8.84 -8.16
CA HIS A 63 -16.41 -8.69 -6.69
C HIS A 63 -15.20 -9.31 -5.97
N LEU A 64 -14.42 -10.14 -6.67
CA LEU A 64 -13.16 -10.74 -6.19
C LEU A 64 -11.92 -10.06 -6.79
N GLN A 65 -12.12 -9.00 -7.58
CA GLN A 65 -11.04 -8.22 -8.16
C GLN A 65 -10.69 -7.03 -7.25
N HIS A 66 -9.44 -6.59 -7.28
CA HIS A 66 -8.97 -5.41 -6.55
C HIS A 66 -7.81 -4.73 -7.30
N CYS A 67 -7.35 -3.57 -6.78
CA CYS A 67 -6.26 -2.77 -7.37
C CYS A 67 -6.56 -2.38 -8.83
N ASP A 68 -5.52 -2.26 -9.67
CA ASP A 68 -5.60 -2.00 -11.12
C ASP A 68 -6.69 -2.85 -11.80
N THR A 69 -6.72 -4.16 -11.57
CA THR A 69 -7.72 -5.04 -12.20
C THR A 69 -9.16 -4.64 -11.89
N LYS A 70 -9.45 -4.14 -10.69
CA LYS A 70 -10.79 -3.64 -10.34
C LYS A 70 -11.03 -2.22 -10.86
N LYS A 71 -10.01 -1.36 -10.78
CA LYS A 71 -10.04 0.02 -11.24
C LYS A 71 -10.39 0.09 -12.73
N GLY A 72 -9.75 -0.76 -13.54
CA GLY A 72 -9.86 -0.72 -15.00
C GLY A 72 -9.54 0.69 -15.52
N ASN A 73 -10.48 1.25 -16.30
CA ASN A 73 -10.32 2.57 -16.87
C ASN A 73 -10.78 3.72 -15.96
N THR A 74 -11.31 3.40 -14.78
CA THR A 74 -11.85 4.40 -13.85
C THR A 74 -10.72 5.23 -13.26
N GLU A 75 -10.86 6.56 -13.27
CA GLU A 75 -9.93 7.44 -12.58
C GLU A 75 -10.06 7.34 -11.06
N ILE A 76 -8.98 7.65 -10.35
CA ILE A 76 -8.96 7.74 -8.88
C ILE A 76 -8.38 9.08 -8.46
N THR A 77 -8.86 9.59 -7.33
CA THR A 77 -8.54 10.90 -6.78
C THR A 77 -7.07 11.01 -6.36
N ILE A 78 -6.56 9.95 -5.72
CA ILE A 78 -5.18 9.90 -5.26
C ILE A 78 -4.27 9.49 -6.42
N ASN A 79 -3.27 10.30 -6.72
CA ASN A 79 -2.12 9.91 -7.53
C ASN A 79 -1.00 9.36 -6.63
N PRO A 80 -0.69 8.06 -6.64
CA PRO A 80 0.39 7.48 -5.85
C PRO A 80 1.79 7.97 -6.24
N LEU A 81 1.95 8.58 -7.42
CA LEU A 81 3.22 9.15 -7.90
C LEU A 81 3.42 10.61 -7.48
N ASN A 82 2.44 11.23 -6.82
CA ASN A 82 2.54 12.64 -6.44
C ASN A 82 3.47 12.83 -5.23
N ASN A 83 4.71 13.24 -5.51
CA ASN A 83 5.74 13.48 -4.50
C ASN A 83 5.49 14.74 -3.62
N HIS A 84 4.50 15.59 -3.94
CA HIS A 84 4.21 16.79 -3.18
C HIS A 84 3.33 16.55 -1.95
N ARG A 85 2.60 15.42 -1.91
CA ARG A 85 1.75 15.04 -0.78
C ARG A 85 1.85 13.55 -0.56
N ASN A 86 2.29 13.15 0.63
CA ASN A 86 2.35 11.74 1.02
C ASN A 86 0.92 11.19 1.04
N CYS A 87 0.56 10.39 0.03
CA CYS A 87 -0.81 9.94 -0.18
C CYS A 87 -1.35 9.11 1.01
N GLU A 88 -0.44 8.49 1.76
CA GLU A 88 -0.74 7.71 2.94
C GLU A 88 -1.31 8.53 4.08
N ASP A 89 -1.08 9.85 4.12
CA ASP A 89 -1.68 10.73 5.13
C ASP A 89 -3.18 10.93 4.90
N LEU A 90 -3.69 10.60 3.71
CA LEU A 90 -5.12 10.61 3.36
C LEU A 90 -5.84 9.31 3.74
N ILE A 91 -5.10 8.28 4.18
CA ILE A 91 -5.62 6.94 4.43
C ILE A 91 -5.42 6.59 5.90
N LYS A 92 -6.50 6.19 6.57
CA LYS A 92 -6.50 5.73 7.95
C LYS A 92 -6.63 4.22 8.01
N TYR A 93 -6.07 3.63 9.06
CA TYR A 93 -6.07 2.20 9.28
C TYR A 93 -6.77 1.86 10.60
N LEU A 94 -7.72 0.92 10.52
CA LEU A 94 -8.34 0.32 11.69
C LEU A 94 -7.54 -0.91 12.13
N ALA A 95 -7.60 -1.22 13.43
CA ALA A 95 -6.96 -2.41 13.98
C ALA A 95 -7.54 -3.73 13.41
N THR A 96 -8.74 -3.67 12.79
CA THR A 96 -9.35 -4.78 12.07
C THR A 96 -8.68 -5.08 10.73
N GLY A 97 -7.78 -4.20 10.26
CA GLY A 97 -7.16 -4.27 8.93
C GLY A 97 -7.92 -3.53 7.83
N LYS A 98 -9.10 -2.96 8.12
CA LYS A 98 -9.82 -2.07 7.19
C LYS A 98 -9.10 -0.73 7.04
N ILE A 99 -9.14 -0.17 5.84
CA ILE A 99 -8.69 1.19 5.55
C ILE A 99 -9.87 2.08 5.21
N TYR A 100 -9.74 3.38 5.44
CA TYR A 100 -10.76 4.37 5.09
C TYR A 100 -10.15 5.77 4.94
N SER A 101 -10.90 6.70 4.37
CA SER A 101 -10.57 8.13 4.39
C SER A 101 -11.68 8.93 5.08
N ASP A 102 -11.35 10.12 5.59
CA ASP A 102 -12.38 11.09 6.00
C ASP A 102 -12.97 11.83 4.79
N ASP A 103 -12.28 11.80 3.64
CA ASP A 103 -12.78 12.33 2.37
C ASP A 103 -13.63 11.25 1.69
N GLU A 104 -14.90 11.54 1.46
CA GLU A 104 -15.87 10.58 0.90
C GLU A 104 -15.48 10.12 -0.52
N THR A 105 -14.84 10.97 -1.31
CA THR A 105 -14.42 10.63 -2.67
C THR A 105 -13.27 9.64 -2.63
N ILE A 106 -12.28 9.91 -1.78
CA ILE A 106 -11.16 8.99 -1.57
C ILE A 106 -11.67 7.67 -0.97
N ASP A 107 -12.57 7.71 0.00
CA ASP A 107 -13.10 6.50 0.62
C ASP A 107 -13.85 5.62 -0.40
N LYS A 108 -14.60 6.25 -1.32
CA LYS A 108 -15.20 5.57 -2.47
C LYS A 108 -14.16 4.94 -3.39
N ASP A 109 -13.06 5.65 -3.69
CA ASP A 109 -11.98 5.07 -4.50
C ASP A 109 -11.36 3.84 -3.83
N LEU A 110 -11.14 3.90 -2.52
CA LEU A 110 -10.57 2.78 -1.76
C LEU A 110 -11.50 1.55 -1.75
N ASN A 111 -12.81 1.75 -1.62
CA ASN A 111 -13.78 0.68 -1.44
C ASN A 111 -14.39 0.17 -2.75
N ASP A 112 -14.79 1.06 -3.65
CA ASP A 112 -15.60 0.70 -4.82
C ASP A 112 -14.75 0.56 -6.08
N VAL A 113 -13.84 1.52 -6.30
CA VAL A 113 -12.98 1.56 -7.51
C VAL A 113 -11.80 0.59 -7.39
N LEU A 114 -11.13 0.57 -6.25
CA LEU A 114 -9.95 -0.28 -6.03
C LEU A 114 -10.25 -1.55 -5.23
N ASN A 115 -11.40 -1.63 -4.54
CA ASN A 115 -11.79 -2.75 -3.67
C ASN A 115 -10.69 -3.18 -2.68
N LEU A 116 -10.02 -2.19 -2.07
CA LEU A 116 -8.89 -2.42 -1.16
C LEU A 116 -9.31 -2.94 0.21
N ASN A 117 -10.61 -2.99 0.52
CA ASN A 117 -11.19 -3.63 1.70
C ASN A 117 -11.76 -5.03 1.42
N MET A 118 -11.39 -5.66 0.31
CA MET A 118 -11.61 -7.08 0.09
C MET A 118 -11.08 -7.90 1.29
N GLN A 119 -11.85 -8.89 1.73
CA GLN A 119 -11.63 -9.57 3.02
C GLN A 119 -10.22 -10.14 3.18
N THR A 120 -9.61 -10.66 2.11
CA THR A 120 -8.23 -11.17 2.15
C THR A 120 -7.21 -10.08 2.43
N LEU A 121 -7.35 -8.89 1.84
CA LEU A 121 -6.47 -7.75 2.10
C LEU A 121 -6.62 -7.24 3.53
N VAL A 122 -7.86 -7.19 4.03
CA VAL A 122 -8.17 -6.83 5.42
C VAL A 122 -7.49 -7.81 6.37
N ASN A 123 -7.64 -9.12 6.14
CA ASN A 123 -7.01 -10.16 6.95
C ASN A 123 -5.49 -10.07 6.94
N ASN A 124 -4.88 -9.90 5.76
CA ASN A 124 -3.43 -9.78 5.62
C ASN A 124 -2.88 -8.56 6.39
N ARG A 125 -3.53 -7.40 6.25
CA ARG A 125 -3.13 -6.19 7.00
C ARG A 125 -3.24 -6.41 8.50
N LYS A 126 -4.34 -7.02 8.97
CA LYS A 126 -4.55 -7.35 10.38
C LYS A 126 -3.47 -8.30 10.91
N GLU A 127 -3.19 -9.37 10.19
CA GLU A 127 -2.19 -10.37 10.58
C GLU A 127 -0.80 -9.73 10.74
N VAL A 128 -0.36 -8.91 9.77
CA VAL A 128 0.91 -8.19 9.86
C VAL A 128 0.95 -7.29 11.10
N LEU A 129 -0.11 -6.53 11.37
CA LEU A 129 -0.19 -5.67 12.55
C LEU A 129 -0.10 -6.48 13.85
N GLU A 130 -0.88 -7.55 13.96
CA GLU A 130 -0.93 -8.40 15.15
C GLU A 130 0.42 -9.07 15.43
N LEU A 131 1.10 -9.57 14.40
CA LEU A 131 2.44 -10.15 14.51
C LEU A 131 3.45 -9.13 15.08
N VAL A 132 3.45 -7.90 14.57
CA VAL A 132 4.36 -6.85 15.05
C VAL A 132 4.06 -6.45 16.48
N LEU A 133 2.78 -6.27 16.82
CA LEU A 133 2.38 -5.93 18.18
C LEU A 133 2.70 -7.07 19.15
N LYS A 134 2.53 -8.33 18.75
CA LYS A 134 2.92 -9.50 19.55
C LYS A 134 4.43 -9.53 19.78
N GLN A 135 5.24 -9.30 18.74
CA GLN A 135 6.69 -9.23 18.84
C GLN A 135 7.13 -8.11 19.80
N LEU A 136 6.55 -6.91 19.69
CA LEU A 136 6.85 -5.82 20.60
C LEU A 136 6.48 -6.14 22.05
N LYS A 137 5.36 -6.84 22.28
CA LYS A 137 4.96 -7.28 23.63
C LYS A 137 5.92 -8.31 24.21
N SER A 138 6.48 -9.20 23.39
CA SER A 138 7.45 -10.20 23.86
C SER A 138 8.84 -9.62 24.10
N GLU A 139 9.28 -8.68 23.27
CA GLU A 139 10.57 -8.00 23.42
C GLU A 139 10.56 -6.97 24.56
N TYR A 140 9.41 -6.31 24.76
CA TYR A 140 9.23 -5.25 25.73
C TYR A 140 7.90 -5.46 26.46
N SER A 141 7.95 -5.85 27.73
CA SER A 141 6.78 -6.10 28.57
C SER A 141 5.77 -4.93 28.48
N GLN A 142 4.46 -5.27 28.52
CA GLN A 142 3.36 -4.34 28.32
C GLN A 142 3.46 -3.14 29.28
N GLY A 143 4.04 -2.02 28.81
CA GLY A 143 4.23 -0.80 29.61
C GLY A 143 5.47 0.01 29.24
N ASN A 144 6.54 -0.63 28.76
CA ASN A 144 7.84 0.02 28.54
C ASN A 144 8.16 0.34 27.07
N TRP A 145 7.16 0.59 26.23
CA TRP A 145 7.41 1.00 24.84
C TRP A 145 7.80 2.48 24.82
N THR A 146 9.06 2.76 25.11
CA THR A 146 9.59 4.11 25.10
C THR A 146 9.45 4.74 23.71
N VAL A 147 9.46 6.08 23.67
CA VAL A 147 9.54 6.87 22.43
C VAL A 147 10.66 6.36 21.51
N ALA A 148 11.82 6.02 22.08
CA ALA A 148 12.96 5.49 21.33
C ALA A 148 12.65 4.12 20.67
N ILE A 149 11.99 3.20 21.38
CA ILE A 149 11.59 1.89 20.85
C ILE A 149 10.58 2.05 19.70
N LEU A 150 9.56 2.90 19.90
CA LEU A 150 8.55 3.17 18.88
C LEU A 150 9.17 3.78 17.63
N ASN A 151 10.02 4.81 17.78
CA ASN A 151 10.73 5.44 16.67
C ASN A 151 11.62 4.45 15.92
N LYS A 152 12.38 3.61 16.64
CA LYS A 152 13.19 2.55 16.02
C LYS A 152 12.34 1.59 15.20
N LYS A 153 11.20 1.13 15.73
CA LYS A 153 10.31 0.21 15.03
C LYS A 153 9.63 0.89 13.83
N ILE A 154 9.20 2.15 13.95
CA ILE A 154 8.67 2.94 12.82
C ILE A 154 9.71 3.02 11.71
N GLN A 155 10.95 3.41 12.02
CA GLN A 155 12.04 3.48 11.02
C GLN A 155 12.31 2.14 10.34
N GLN A 156 12.27 1.02 11.08
CA GLN A 156 12.42 -0.32 10.51
C GLN A 156 11.30 -0.72 9.52
N TRP A 157 10.14 -0.10 9.61
CA TRP A 157 8.99 -0.37 8.75
C TRP A 157 8.82 0.66 7.63
N THR A 158 9.26 1.90 7.87
CA THR A 158 9.34 2.96 6.86
C THR A 158 10.45 2.70 5.85
N ASN A 159 11.60 2.19 6.29
CA ASN A 159 12.77 2.02 5.43
C ASN A 159 12.76 0.67 4.70
N ARG A 160 13.39 0.66 3.53
CA ARG A 160 13.67 -0.58 2.80
C ARG A 160 14.61 -1.45 3.62
N GLN A 161 14.43 -2.76 3.47
CA GLN A 161 15.33 -3.77 4.00
C GLN A 161 16.65 -3.77 3.20
N THR A 162 17.63 -4.54 3.66
CA THR A 162 18.95 -4.63 3.04
C THR A 162 18.92 -5.13 1.59
N ASP A 163 17.86 -5.82 1.19
CA ASP A 163 17.62 -6.28 -0.18
C ASP A 163 16.88 -5.24 -1.05
N GLY A 164 16.70 -4.01 -0.55
CA GLY A 164 16.01 -2.92 -1.24
C GLY A 164 14.49 -3.01 -1.22
N ARG A 165 13.89 -3.94 -0.45
CA ARG A 165 12.44 -4.16 -0.44
C ARG A 165 11.76 -3.52 0.76
N TYR A 166 10.54 -3.01 0.58
CA TYR A 166 9.66 -2.71 1.71
C TYR A 166 9.03 -4.00 2.24
N LYS A 167 8.68 -4.00 3.52
CA LYS A 167 7.85 -5.06 4.11
C LYS A 167 6.40 -4.90 3.58
N PRO A 168 5.73 -5.98 3.13
CA PRO A 168 4.35 -5.89 2.69
C PRO A 168 3.44 -5.29 3.77
N TYR A 169 2.47 -4.50 3.31
CA TYR A 169 1.51 -3.81 4.18
C TYR A 169 2.13 -2.89 5.23
N CYS A 170 3.33 -2.33 5.00
CA CYS A 170 4.06 -1.58 6.02
C CYS A 170 3.28 -0.42 6.65
N GLN A 171 2.42 0.25 5.90
CA GLN A 171 1.72 1.44 6.35
C GLN A 171 0.72 1.20 7.50
N ILE A 172 0.09 0.02 7.61
CA ILE A 172 -0.75 -0.26 8.79
C ILE A 172 0.08 -0.26 10.07
N VAL A 173 1.27 -0.85 10.03
CA VAL A 173 2.19 -0.89 11.18
C VAL A 173 2.66 0.51 11.51
N ILE A 174 3.13 1.26 10.50
CA ILE A 174 3.62 2.64 10.67
C ILE A 174 2.51 3.51 11.29
N TYR A 175 1.29 3.44 10.75
CA TYR A 175 0.14 4.21 11.23
C TYR A 175 -0.16 3.93 12.70
N HIS A 176 -0.27 2.66 13.09
CA HIS A 176 -0.59 2.30 14.47
C HIS A 176 0.54 2.65 15.46
N LEU A 177 1.80 2.50 15.05
CA LEU A 177 2.93 2.89 15.90
C LEU A 177 3.04 4.41 16.05
N LYS A 178 2.85 5.19 14.98
CA LYS A 178 2.79 6.66 15.04
C LYS A 178 1.64 7.13 15.93
N LYS A 179 0.45 6.54 15.80
CA LYS A 179 -0.71 6.83 16.67
C LYS A 179 -0.46 6.49 18.14
N LYS A 180 0.38 5.48 18.43
CA LYS A 180 0.80 5.19 19.80
C LYS A 180 1.84 6.20 20.30
N LEU A 181 2.80 6.55 19.44
CA LEU A 181 3.83 7.54 19.72
C LEU A 181 3.24 8.92 20.05
N SER A 182 2.18 9.34 19.35
CA SER A 182 1.52 10.64 19.59
C SER A 182 0.86 10.77 20.97
N LYS A 183 0.76 9.68 21.75
CA LYS A 183 0.27 9.73 23.14
C LYS A 183 1.35 10.14 24.15
N TYR A 184 2.61 10.21 23.71
CA TYR A 184 3.76 10.65 24.52
C TYR A 184 4.11 12.12 24.28
N VAL A 185 3.39 12.79 23.36
CA VAL A 185 3.58 14.19 22.96
C VAL A 185 2.48 15.02 23.58
#